data_AF-A0A7K0R098-F1
#
_entry.id   AF-A0A7K0R098-F1
#
_cell.length_a   1.000
_cell.length_b   1.000
_cell.length_c   1.000
_cell.angle_alpha   90.00
_cell.angle_beta   90.00
_cell.angle_gamma   90.00
#
_symmetry.space_group_name_H-M   'P 1'
#
loop_
_entity.id
_entity.type
_entity.pdbx_description
1 polymer ?
#
loop_
_entity_poly.entity_id
_entity_poly.type
_entity_poly.pdbx_seq_one_letter_code
_entity_poly.pdbx_strand_id
1 'polypeptide(L)' 'MSVLFSELLVPGWADEKIGLDAVTGTYSDGSSFNLPCHTADPEMYFSEEELAVAEAKSLCGGCPVRAQCLEGALSRKEP' A
#
# COMPACT_ATOMS: atom_id res chain seq x y z
N MET A 1 8.22 20.71 -32.36
CA MET A 1 7.89 20.65 -30.92
C MET A 1 6.60 19.86 -30.76
N SER A 2 6.72 18.55 -30.84
CA SER A 2 5.64 17.61 -30.57
C SER A 2 5.93 17.05 -29.18
N VAL A 3 5.15 17.49 -28.19
CA VAL A 3 5.06 16.74 -26.94
C VAL A 3 4.44 15.40 -27.30
N LEU A 4 5.23 14.33 -27.23
CA LEU A 4 4.70 12.97 -27.24
C LEU A 4 3.78 12.90 -26.01
N PHE A 5 2.48 12.88 -26.26
CA PHE A 5 1.47 12.64 -25.23
C PHE A 5 1.81 11.31 -24.57
N SER A 6 2.40 11.38 -23.37
CA SER A 6 2.65 10.22 -22.54
C SER A 6 1.32 9.50 -22.34
N GLU A 7 1.31 8.18 -22.54
CA GLU A 7 0.12 7.30 -22.46
C GLU A 7 -0.62 7.44 -21.11
N LEU A 8 0.06 7.99 -20.10
CA LEU A 8 -0.45 8.40 -18.80
C LEU A 8 -1.56 9.47 -18.80
N LEU A 9 -1.73 10.24 -19.89
CA LEU A 9 -2.75 11.30 -19.99
C LEU A 9 -4.04 10.86 -20.68
N VAL A 10 -4.16 9.59 -21.10
CA VAL A 10 -5.39 9.09 -21.72
C VAL A 10 -6.43 8.82 -20.63
N PRO A 11 -7.58 9.51 -20.60
CA PRO A 11 -8.63 9.26 -19.61
C PRO A 11 -9.10 7.79 -19.71
N GLY A 12 -9.10 7.06 -18.60
CA GLY A 12 -9.54 5.67 -18.53
C GLY A 12 -8.48 4.60 -18.84
N TRP A 13 -7.23 4.98 -19.15
CA TRP A 13 -6.17 3.99 -19.43
C TRP A 13 -5.80 3.14 -18.19
N ALA A 14 -5.86 3.76 -17.00
CA ALA A 14 -5.54 3.12 -15.73
C ALA A 14 -6.61 2.09 -15.33
N ASP A 15 -7.88 2.38 -15.65
CA ASP A 15 -9.00 1.47 -15.44
C ASP A 15 -8.87 0.19 -16.28
N GLU A 16 -8.44 0.29 -17.55
CA GLU A 16 -8.37 -0.89 -18.43
C GLU A 16 -7.09 -1.73 -18.22
N LYS A 17 -5.96 -1.11 -17.85
CA LYS A 17 -4.64 -1.79 -17.91
C LYS A 17 -3.95 -1.99 -16.57
N ILE A 18 -4.28 -1.21 -15.55
CA ILE A 18 -3.58 -1.25 -14.25
C ILE A 18 -4.48 -1.80 -13.13
N GLY A 19 -5.82 -1.76 -13.30
CA GLY A 19 -6.74 -2.13 -12.23
C GLY A 19 -6.47 -1.30 -10.98
N LEU A 20 -6.16 -0.01 -11.16
CA LEU A 20 -5.71 0.87 -10.08
C LEU A 20 -6.81 1.02 -9.03
N ASP A 21 -8.07 1.00 -9.46
CA ASP A 21 -9.27 0.96 -8.61
C ASP A 21 -9.29 -0.25 -7.66
N ALA A 22 -8.73 -1.39 -8.08
CA ALA A 22 -8.61 -2.59 -7.25
C ALA A 22 -7.54 -2.45 -6.15
N VAL A 23 -6.60 -1.50 -6.28
CA VAL A 23 -5.49 -1.30 -5.34
C VAL A 23 -5.66 -0.04 -4.49
N THR A 24 -6.17 1.06 -5.06
CA THR A 24 -6.20 2.36 -4.38
C THR A 24 -7.53 2.69 -3.72
N GLY A 25 -8.61 1.98 -4.06
CA GLY A 25 -9.96 2.42 -3.74
C GLY A 25 -10.29 3.74 -4.46
N THR A 26 -11.55 3.98 -4.77
CA THR A 26 -11.95 5.28 -5.31
C THR A 26 -12.07 6.26 -4.13
N TYR A 27 -11.55 7.48 -4.28
CA TYR A 27 -11.57 8.55 -3.26
C TYR A 27 -12.97 8.89 -2.71
N SER A 28 -14.03 8.36 -3.32
CA SER A 28 -15.43 8.51 -2.92
C SER A 28 -15.92 7.48 -1.89
N ASP A 29 -15.19 6.38 -1.69
CA ASP A 29 -15.59 5.34 -0.76
C ASP A 29 -14.82 5.52 0.56
N GLY A 30 -15.51 5.93 1.62
CA GLY A 30 -14.94 6.07 2.97
C GLY A 30 -14.42 4.75 3.58
N SER A 31 -14.43 3.67 2.79
CA SER A 31 -13.76 2.40 3.05
C SER A 31 -12.34 2.32 2.52
N SER A 32 -11.75 3.43 2.00
CA SER A 32 -10.32 3.54 1.67
C SER A 32 -9.50 2.88 2.78
N PHE A 33 -9.00 1.68 2.46
CA PHE A 33 -8.69 0.62 3.43
C PHE A 33 -8.00 1.18 4.68
N ASN A 34 -8.64 1.05 5.84
CA ASN A 34 -8.06 1.47 7.11
C ASN A 34 -6.93 0.50 7.48
N LEU A 35 -5.78 0.67 6.83
CA LEU A 35 -4.61 -0.17 7.04
C LEU A 35 -4.13 0.02 8.48
N PRO A 36 -3.86 -1.06 9.23
CA PRO A 36 -3.38 -0.95 10.61
C PRO A 36 -2.14 -0.05 10.74
N CYS A 37 -1.24 -0.06 9.76
CA CYS A 37 -0.04 0.78 9.75
C CYS A 37 -0.30 2.29 9.55
N HIS A 38 -1.50 2.69 9.10
CA HIS A 38 -1.86 4.10 8.95
C HIS A 38 -2.52 4.69 10.21
N THR A 39 -2.95 3.83 11.13
CA THR A 39 -3.63 4.24 12.37
C THR A 39 -2.85 3.93 13.64
N ALA A 40 -1.89 3.02 13.57
CA ALA A 40 -0.95 2.76 14.65
C ALA A 40 0.22 3.76 14.62
N ASP A 41 0.96 3.82 15.73
CA ASP A 41 2.18 4.62 15.82
C ASP A 41 3.25 4.08 14.86
N PRO A 42 3.83 4.89 13.95
CA PRO A 42 4.77 4.39 12.95
C PRO A 42 6.10 3.89 13.55
N GLU A 43 6.55 4.45 14.68
CA GLU A 43 7.84 4.11 15.28
C GLU A 43 7.86 2.65 15.77
N MET A 44 6.71 2.08 16.14
CA MET A 44 6.61 0.67 16.58
C MET A 44 7.08 -0.32 15.50
N TYR A 45 6.92 0.02 14.20
CA TYR A 45 7.32 -0.83 13.08
C TYR A 45 8.82 -0.81 12.82
N PHE A 46 9.53 0.16 13.37
CA PHE A 46 10.99 0.32 13.29
C PHE A 46 11.69 0.10 14.64
N SER A 47 10.94 -0.26 15.67
CA SER A 47 11.46 -0.50 17.01
C SER A 47 12.29 -1.78 17.06
N GLU A 48 13.36 -1.76 17.84
CA GLU A 48 14.16 -2.95 18.19
C GLU A 48 13.65 -3.64 19.48
N GLU A 49 12.65 -3.05 20.14
CA GLU A 49 12.07 -3.57 21.39
C GLU A 49 11.09 -4.71 21.10
N GLU A 50 11.23 -5.82 21.83
CA GLU A 50 10.53 -7.07 21.52
C GLU A 50 8.99 -6.95 21.60
N LEU A 51 8.45 -6.19 22.55
CA LEU A 51 7.01 -5.99 22.70
C LEU A 51 6.44 -5.14 21.56
N ALA A 52 7.11 -4.05 21.19
CA ALA A 52 6.73 -3.20 20.07
C ALA A 52 6.74 -3.98 18.74
N VAL A 53 7.77 -4.82 18.52
CA VAL A 53 7.84 -5.70 17.35
C VAL A 53 6.71 -6.74 17.35
N ALA A 54 6.39 -7.33 18.50
CA ALA A 54 5.29 -8.29 18.63
C ALA A 54 3.94 -7.64 18.35
N GLU A 55 3.72 -6.42 18.84
CA GLU A 55 2.52 -5.63 18.57
C GLU A 55 2.39 -5.28 17.09
N ALA A 56 3.47 -4.80 16.46
CA ALA A 56 3.52 -4.47 15.05
C ALA A 56 3.18 -5.70 14.17
N LYS A 57 3.71 -6.87 14.53
CA LYS A 57 3.41 -8.14 13.86
C LYS A 57 1.95 -8.55 14.04
N SER A 58 1.37 -8.35 15.23
CA SER A 58 -0.04 -8.62 15.50
C SER A 58 -0.95 -7.79 14.60
N LEU A 59 -0.69 -6.49 14.51
CA LEU A 59 -1.41 -5.56 13.62
C LEU A 59 -1.24 -5.93 12.14
N CYS A 60 -0.01 -6.19 11.71
CA CYS A 60 0.28 -6.59 10.33
C CYS A 60 -0.40 -7.93 9.96
N GLY A 61 -0.53 -8.86 10.91
CA GLY A 61 -1.17 -10.16 10.72
C GLY A 61 -2.62 -10.09 10.26
N GLY A 62 -3.37 -9.07 10.71
CA GLY A 62 -4.76 -8.81 10.31
C GLY A 62 -4.93 -7.90 9.09
N CYS A 63 -3.83 -7.43 8.49
CA CYS A 63 -3.89 -6.47 7.39
C CYS A 63 -4.40 -7.12 6.09
N PRO A 64 -5.43 -6.56 5.41
CA PRO A 64 -6.03 -7.16 4.22
C PRO A 64 -5.07 -7.22 3.01
N VAL A 65 -4.03 -6.39 2.99
CA VAL A 65 -3.04 -6.31 1.91
C VAL A 65 -1.67 -6.91 2.31
N ARG A 66 -1.62 -7.71 3.39
CA ARG A 66 -0.36 -8.25 3.92
C ARG A 66 0.44 -9.01 2.87
N ALA A 67 -0.23 -9.80 2.02
CA ALA A 67 0.45 -10.61 1.00
C ALA A 67 1.14 -9.74 -0.06
N GLN A 68 0.44 -8.73 -0.58
CA GLN A 68 0.97 -7.78 -1.56
C GLN A 68 2.08 -6.91 -0.95
N CYS A 69 1.89 -6.48 0.30
CA CYS A 69 2.91 -5.73 1.04
C CYS A 69 4.20 -6.54 1.20
N LEU A 70 4.11 -7.81 1.61
CA LEU A 70 5.25 -8.72 1.74
C LEU A 70 5.94 -8.97 0.40
N GLU A 71 5.18 -9.21 -0.67
CA GLU A 71 5.74 -9.37 -2.01
C GLU A 71 6.53 -8.12 -2.44
N GLY A 72 5.97 -6.93 -2.21
CA GLY A 72 6.65 -5.67 -2.48
C GLY A 72 7.92 -5.48 -1.65
N ALA A 73 7.88 -5.79 -0.35
CA ALA A 73 9.02 -5.70 0.55
C ALA A 73 10.18 -6.61 0.11
N LEU A 74 9.86 -7.86 -0.24
CA LEU A 74 10.84 -8.82 -0.78
C LEU A 74 11.43 -8.35 -2.11
N SER A 75 10.58 -7.81 -3.00
CA SER A 75 11.05 -7.26 -4.28
C SER A 75 12.02 -6.08 -4.09
N ARG A 76 11.80 -5.24 -3.07
CA ARG A 76 12.67 -4.11 -2.73
C ARG A 76 13.85 -4.48 -1.83
N LYS A 77 13.88 -5.71 -1.31
CA LYS A 77 14.86 -6.18 -0.31
C LYS A 77 14.87 -5.28 0.92
N GLU A 78 13.68 -4.95 1.42
CA GLU A 78 13.54 -4.28 2.70
C GLU A 78 14.12 -5.15 3.82
N PRO A 79 14.81 -4.55 4.80
CA PRO A 79 15.52 -5.27 5.86
C PRO A 79 14.58 -5.98 6.84
#